data_AF-A0A9D0X9V1-F1
#
_entry.id   AF-A0A9D0X9V1-F1
#
_cell.length_a   1.000
_cell.length_b   1.000
_cell.length_c   1.000
_cell.angle_alpha   90.00
_cell.angle_beta   90.00
_cell.angle_gamma   90.00
#
_symmetry.space_group_name_H-M   'P 1'
#
loop_
_entity.id
_entity.type
_entity.pdbx_description
1 polymer ?
#
loop_
_entity_poly.entity_id
_entity_poly.type
_entity_poly.pdbx_seq_one_letter_code
_entity_poly.pdbx_strand_id
1 'polypeptide(L)'
;MARANKKVIITCAVTGGIHTPTMSEYLPITPDQIATQAIDAAQAGASILHLHARNPENGMPTPDPEVFMQFLPRIKEATDAVINITTGGGLGMTVEDRLAGPLAAEPEMCSLNMGSMNFSLHPLAYRYKNWKYEWEKKFLLASEDFIFRNTFKDIAYIFEHLNACGTRFEHECYDIGHLYNLAYFV
;
A
#
# COMPACT_ATOMS: atom_id res chain seq x y z
N MET A 1 27.61 20.83 -5.57
CA MET A 1 26.36 20.14 -5.94
C MET A 1 26.71 18.70 -6.24
N ALA A 2 26.10 17.72 -5.58
CA ALA A 2 26.31 16.31 -5.91
C ALA A 2 25.94 16.10 -7.39
N ARG A 3 26.76 15.37 -8.15
CA ARG A 3 26.41 14.99 -9.53
C ARG A 3 25.08 14.27 -9.49
N ALA A 4 24.11 14.73 -10.28
CA ALA A 4 22.83 14.06 -10.43
C ALA A 4 23.06 12.60 -10.80
N ASN A 5 22.57 11.68 -9.97
CA ASN A 5 22.62 10.27 -10.26
C ASN A 5 21.79 10.02 -11.53
N LYS A 6 22.41 9.47 -12.58
CA LYS A 6 21.75 9.24 -13.87
C LYS A 6 20.82 8.02 -13.86
N LYS A 7 20.80 7.24 -12.77
CA LYS A 7 19.93 6.09 -12.59
C LYS A 7 18.57 6.57 -12.09
N VAL A 8 17.51 6.09 -12.74
CA VAL A 8 16.12 6.37 -12.38
C VAL A 8 15.59 5.21 -11.56
N ILE A 9 14.95 5.50 -10.43
CA ILE A 9 14.25 4.52 -9.61
C ILE A 9 12.87 4.32 -10.22
N ILE A 10 12.49 3.05 -10.45
CA ILE A 10 11.16 2.67 -10.91
C ILE A 10 10.50 1.89 -9.79
N THR A 11 9.38 2.42 -9.27
CA THR A 11 8.53 1.73 -8.31
C THR A 11 7.32 1.14 -9.04
N CYS A 12 7.01 -0.13 -8.80
CA CYS A 12 5.78 -0.76 -9.27
C CYS A 12 4.83 -1.01 -8.08
N ALA A 13 3.66 -0.38 -8.08
CA ALA A 13 2.59 -0.66 -7.13
C ALA A 13 1.66 -1.73 -7.71
N VAL A 14 1.74 -2.95 -7.16
CA VAL A 14 1.27 -4.17 -7.84
C VAL A 14 -0.26 -4.30 -7.83
N THR A 15 -0.92 -3.97 -6.71
CA THR A 15 -2.37 -4.19 -6.56
C THR A 15 -3.13 -3.07 -5.85
N GLY A 16 -2.48 -2.40 -4.89
CA GLY A 16 -3.08 -1.31 -4.10
C GLY A 16 -4.29 -1.73 -3.25
N GLY A 17 -4.96 -0.74 -2.67
CA GLY A 17 -6.22 -0.90 -1.92
C GLY A 17 -7.47 -0.30 -2.59
N ILE A 18 -7.33 0.29 -3.78
CA ILE A 18 -8.41 1.09 -4.42
C ILE A 18 -9.24 0.25 -5.40
N HIS A 19 -8.59 -0.31 -6.42
CA HIS A 19 -9.29 -1.07 -7.45
C HIS A 19 -9.90 -2.35 -6.87
N THR A 20 -11.05 -2.75 -7.43
CA THR A 20 -11.77 -3.95 -7.00
C THR A 20 -11.80 -5.00 -8.13
N PRO A 21 -12.01 -6.29 -7.81
CA PRO A 21 -11.98 -7.38 -8.80
C PRO A 21 -12.87 -7.20 -10.03
N THR A 22 -14.02 -6.53 -9.89
CA THR A 22 -14.95 -6.23 -10.99
C THR A 22 -14.31 -5.32 -12.06
N MET A 23 -13.33 -4.50 -11.68
CA MET A 23 -12.77 -3.48 -12.57
C MET A 23 -11.79 -4.03 -13.59
N SER A 24 -11.13 -5.15 -13.30
CA SER A 24 -10.16 -5.80 -14.19
C SER A 24 -9.90 -7.24 -13.78
N GLU A 25 -9.91 -8.15 -14.76
CA GLU A 25 -9.48 -9.54 -14.57
C GLU A 25 -7.98 -9.69 -14.30
N TYR A 26 -7.19 -8.65 -14.59
CA TYR A 26 -5.74 -8.64 -14.41
C TYR A 26 -5.29 -8.11 -13.04
N LEU A 27 -6.22 -7.63 -12.20
CA LEU A 27 -5.92 -7.20 -10.83
C LEU A 27 -5.44 -8.40 -10.01
N PRO A 28 -4.17 -8.43 -9.54
CA PRO A 28 -3.69 -9.56 -8.75
C PRO A 28 -4.33 -9.55 -7.36
N ILE A 29 -4.94 -10.68 -6.99
CA ILE A 29 -5.70 -10.87 -5.75
C ILE A 29 -5.00 -11.86 -4.84
N THR A 30 -4.64 -13.03 -5.35
CA THR A 30 -4.06 -14.10 -4.52
C THR A 30 -2.58 -13.82 -4.24
N PRO A 31 -2.01 -14.36 -3.15
CA PRO A 31 -0.58 -14.27 -2.88
C PRO A 31 0.29 -14.76 -4.06
N ASP A 32 -0.14 -15.81 -4.75
CA ASP A 32 0.53 -16.30 -5.97
C ASP A 32 0.55 -15.27 -7.09
N GLN A 33 -0.59 -14.61 -7.35
CA GLN A 33 -0.70 -13.58 -8.38
C GLN A 33 0.14 -12.35 -8.02
N ILE A 34 0.09 -11.93 -6.75
CA ILE A 34 0.87 -10.79 -6.26
C ILE A 34 2.36 -11.08 -6.36
N ALA A 35 2.83 -12.25 -5.90
CA ALA A 35 4.24 -12.64 -6.02
C ALA A 35 4.70 -12.67 -7.48
N THR A 36 3.92 -13.32 -8.36
CA THR A 36 4.27 -13.45 -9.78
C THR A 36 4.38 -12.08 -10.45
N GLN A 37 3.35 -11.23 -10.34
CA GLN A 37 3.38 -9.91 -10.97
C GLN A 37 4.44 -8.98 -10.37
N ALA A 38 4.76 -9.11 -9.08
CA ALA A 38 5.83 -8.36 -8.46
C ALA A 38 7.22 -8.77 -9.00
N ILE A 39 7.46 -10.07 -9.16
CA ILE A 39 8.70 -10.60 -9.74
C ILE A 39 8.81 -10.19 -11.21
N ASP A 40 7.73 -10.30 -11.98
CA ASP A 40 7.70 -9.87 -13.39
C ASP A 40 8.01 -8.37 -13.51
N ALA A 41 7.46 -7.53 -12.62
CA ALA A 41 7.75 -6.11 -12.57
C ALA A 41 9.24 -5.84 -12.28
N ALA A 42 9.85 -6.58 -11.35
CA ALA A 42 11.28 -6.46 -11.06
C ALA A 42 12.15 -6.88 -12.26
N GLN A 43 11.79 -7.98 -12.94
CA GLN A 43 12.48 -8.44 -14.15
C GLN A 43 12.35 -7.43 -15.30
N ALA A 44 11.23 -6.70 -15.37
CA ALA A 44 11.03 -5.61 -16.33
C ALA A 44 11.80 -4.32 -15.97
N GLY A 45 12.41 -4.24 -14.78
CA GLY A 45 13.28 -3.14 -14.36
C GLY A 45 12.78 -2.31 -13.16
N ALA A 46 11.71 -2.73 -12.48
CA ALA A 46 11.32 -2.10 -11.22
C ALA A 46 12.37 -2.38 -10.14
N SER A 47 12.87 -1.33 -9.49
CA SER A 47 13.83 -1.43 -8.39
C SER A 47 13.16 -1.43 -7.01
N ILE A 48 11.88 -1.04 -6.95
CA ILE A 48 11.06 -1.04 -5.73
C ILE A 48 9.69 -1.66 -6.05
N LEU A 49 9.22 -2.53 -5.18
CA LEU A 49 7.91 -3.19 -5.26
C LEU A 49 7.04 -2.69 -4.12
N HIS A 50 6.02 -1.89 -4.44
CA HIS A 50 5.05 -1.40 -3.47
C HIS A 50 3.88 -2.39 -3.35
N LEU A 51 3.68 -2.94 -2.16
CA LEU A 51 2.90 -4.15 -1.94
C LEU A 51 1.76 -3.93 -0.94
N HIS A 52 0.60 -4.48 -1.31
CA HIS A 52 -0.58 -4.61 -0.48
C HIS A 52 -1.02 -6.08 -0.46
N ALA A 53 -1.68 -6.51 0.61
CA ALA A 53 -2.35 -7.79 0.68
C ALA A 53 -3.85 -7.66 0.38
N ARG A 54 -4.42 -8.72 -0.17
CA ARG A 54 -5.86 -8.88 -0.42
C ARG A 54 -6.31 -10.25 0.08
N ASN A 55 -7.56 -10.33 0.52
CA ASN A 55 -8.20 -11.60 0.85
C ASN A 55 -8.17 -12.50 -0.41
N PRO A 56 -7.55 -13.71 -0.33
CA PRO A 56 -7.37 -14.56 -1.51
C PRO A 56 -8.67 -15.05 -2.15
N GLU A 57 -9.78 -15.10 -1.40
CA GLU A 57 -11.07 -15.62 -1.87
C GLU A 57 -11.84 -14.60 -2.69
N ASN A 58 -11.76 -13.32 -2.31
CA ASN A 58 -12.67 -12.29 -2.84
C ASN A 58 -12.01 -10.95 -3.21
N GLY A 59 -10.69 -10.78 -3.00
CA GLY A 59 -9.94 -9.58 -3.37
C GLY A 59 -10.11 -8.36 -2.46
N MET A 60 -10.83 -8.49 -1.35
CA MET A 60 -10.99 -7.40 -0.38
C MET A 60 -9.63 -7.03 0.23
N PRO A 61 -9.26 -5.74 0.33
CA PRO A 61 -8.02 -5.35 0.99
C PRO A 61 -7.95 -5.88 2.43
N THR A 62 -6.78 -6.38 2.84
CA THR A 62 -6.57 -6.92 4.19
C THR A 62 -5.22 -6.45 4.76
N PRO A 63 -5.15 -6.12 6.07
CA PRO A 63 -3.89 -5.84 6.75
C PRO A 63 -3.22 -7.11 7.31
N ASP A 64 -3.84 -8.28 7.12
CA ASP A 64 -3.44 -9.54 7.76
C ASP A 64 -1.98 -9.93 7.46
N PRO A 65 -1.11 -9.97 8.49
CA PRO A 65 0.29 -10.36 8.33
C PRO A 65 0.47 -11.75 7.74
N GLU A 66 -0.43 -12.70 8.04
CA GLU A 66 -0.33 -14.07 7.53
C GLU A 66 -0.50 -14.11 6.00
N VAL A 67 -1.27 -13.18 5.44
CA VAL A 67 -1.43 -13.05 3.99
C VAL A 67 -0.18 -12.44 3.36
N PHE A 68 0.44 -11.45 4.00
CA PHE A 68 1.73 -10.91 3.56
C PHE A 68 2.83 -11.99 3.52
N MET A 69 2.90 -12.84 4.56
CA MET A 69 3.91 -13.90 4.66
C MET A 69 3.80 -15.00 3.60
N GLN A 70 2.67 -15.08 2.88
CA GLN A 70 2.49 -16.04 1.80
C GLN A 70 3.20 -15.62 0.50
N PHE A 71 3.51 -14.32 0.31
CA PHE A 71 4.16 -13.83 -0.91
C PHE A 71 5.50 -13.14 -0.69
N LEU A 72 5.73 -12.48 0.45
CA LEU A 72 6.98 -11.74 0.70
C LEU A 72 8.25 -12.62 0.61
N PRO A 73 8.31 -13.82 1.23
CA PRO A 73 9.51 -14.67 1.13
C PRO A 73 9.82 -15.09 -0.31
N ARG A 74 8.78 -15.36 -1.10
CA ARG A 74 8.93 -15.76 -2.51
C ARG A 74 9.46 -14.64 -3.38
N ILE A 75 8.98 -13.41 -3.16
CA ILE A 75 9.51 -12.23 -3.85
C ILE A 75 10.98 -12.04 -3.47
N LYS A 76 11.30 -12.07 -2.17
CA LYS A 76 12.67 -11.91 -1.66
C LYS A 76 13.65 -12.97 -2.19
N GLU A 77 13.19 -14.20 -2.40
CA GLU A 77 14.02 -15.27 -2.97
C GLU A 77 14.28 -15.08 -4.47
N ALA A 78 13.34 -14.45 -5.19
CA ALA A 78 13.39 -14.33 -6.65
C ALA A 78 14.00 -13.01 -7.16
N THR A 79 14.11 -11.98 -6.34
CA THR A 79 14.63 -10.67 -6.76
C THR A 79 15.27 -9.86 -5.62
N ASP A 80 16.24 -9.02 -5.99
CA ASP A 80 16.87 -8.02 -5.11
C ASP A 80 16.10 -6.66 -5.11
N ALA A 81 14.92 -6.60 -5.71
CA ALA A 81 14.11 -5.38 -5.68
C ALA A 81 13.66 -5.07 -4.25
N VAL A 82 13.72 -3.78 -3.88
CA VAL A 82 13.36 -3.33 -2.52
C VAL A 82 11.89 -3.61 -2.26
N ILE A 83 11.61 -4.30 -1.15
CA ILE A 83 10.26 -4.54 -0.68
C ILE A 83 9.75 -3.31 0.06
N ASN A 84 8.69 -2.70 -0.47
CA ASN A 84 8.00 -1.58 0.13
C ASN A 84 6.58 -1.98 0.54
N ILE A 85 6.29 -2.04 1.84
CA ILE A 85 4.99 -2.46 2.35
C ILE A 85 4.14 -1.25 2.70
N THR A 86 2.88 -1.25 2.28
CA THR A 86 1.91 -0.22 2.67
C THR A 86 1.78 -0.08 4.20
N THR A 87 1.73 1.16 4.70
CA THR A 87 1.11 1.47 6.01
C THR A 87 -0.20 2.23 5.85
N GLY A 88 -0.70 2.43 4.63
CA GLY A 88 -1.95 3.16 4.39
C GLY A 88 -3.19 2.41 4.90
N GLY A 89 -3.34 1.14 4.52
CA GLY A 89 -4.54 0.35 4.85
C GLY A 89 -5.79 0.81 4.12
N GLY A 90 -6.97 0.67 4.74
CA GLY A 90 -8.25 0.93 4.11
C GLY A 90 -9.37 1.29 5.10
N LEU A 91 -10.58 1.45 4.56
CA LEU A 91 -11.80 1.73 5.30
C LEU A 91 -11.96 0.81 6.52
N GLY A 92 -11.98 1.41 7.71
CA GLY A 92 -12.21 0.69 8.98
C GLY A 92 -10.97 0.10 9.66
N MET A 93 -9.77 0.26 9.10
CA MET A 93 -8.53 -0.21 9.74
C MET A 93 -7.99 0.80 10.76
N THR A 94 -7.58 0.32 11.93
CA THR A 94 -6.84 1.09 12.93
C THR A 94 -5.38 1.31 12.50
N VAL A 95 -4.64 2.18 13.19
CA VAL A 95 -3.21 2.36 12.89
C VAL A 95 -2.40 1.10 13.23
N GLU A 96 -2.83 0.38 14.27
CA GLU A 96 -2.26 -0.90 14.68
C GLU A 96 -2.50 -1.98 13.62
N ASP A 97 -3.72 -2.08 13.08
CA ASP A 97 -4.03 -2.99 11.97
C ASP A 97 -3.10 -2.71 10.79
N ARG A 98 -2.98 -1.43 10.41
CA ARG A 98 -2.15 -0.98 9.29
C ARG A 98 -0.66 -1.29 9.44
N LEU A 99 -0.18 -1.40 10.67
CA LEU A 99 1.22 -1.70 11.00
C LEU A 99 1.50 -3.19 11.18
N ALA A 100 0.47 -4.03 11.36
CA ALA A 100 0.65 -5.44 11.66
C ALA A 100 1.51 -6.16 10.61
N GLY A 101 1.22 -5.96 9.32
CA GLY A 101 1.99 -6.55 8.21
C GLY A 101 3.45 -6.08 8.19
N PRO A 102 3.70 -4.75 8.13
CA PRO A 102 5.04 -4.18 8.22
C PRO A 102 5.86 -4.63 9.44
N LEU A 103 5.26 -4.65 10.65
CA LEU A 103 5.97 -5.06 11.87
C LEU A 103 6.34 -6.54 11.87
N ALA A 104 5.51 -7.40 11.28
CA ALA A 104 5.84 -8.81 11.13
C ALA A 104 6.94 -9.05 10.06
N ALA A 105 7.01 -8.20 9.05
CA ALA A 105 7.92 -8.35 7.91
C ALA A 105 9.26 -7.66 8.07
N GLU A 106 9.34 -6.61 8.90
CA GLU A 106 10.49 -5.73 9.07
C GLU A 106 11.13 -5.32 7.72
N PRO A 107 10.35 -4.71 6.79
CA PRO A 107 10.82 -4.45 5.44
C PRO A 107 11.86 -3.33 5.42
N GLU A 108 12.63 -3.29 4.33
CA GLU A 108 13.56 -2.19 4.04
C GLU A 108 12.84 -0.84 3.93
N MET A 109 11.61 -0.86 3.38
CA MET A 109 10.82 0.33 3.13
C MET A 109 9.35 0.11 3.46
N CYS A 110 8.69 1.17 3.90
CA CYS A 110 7.25 1.25 4.02
C CYS A 110 6.71 2.54 3.42
N SER A 111 5.48 2.53 2.92
CA SER A 111 4.81 3.77 2.56
C SER A 111 4.29 4.47 3.81
N LEU A 112 4.27 5.80 3.82
CA LEU A 112 3.81 6.61 4.95
C LEU A 112 2.99 7.79 4.46
N ASN A 113 1.70 7.77 4.81
CA ASN A 113 0.76 8.81 4.44
C ASN A 113 0.94 10.04 5.32
N MET A 114 1.26 11.18 4.69
CA MET A 114 1.71 12.38 5.41
C MET A 114 0.60 13.34 5.86
N GLY A 115 -0.66 12.91 5.86
CA GLY A 115 -1.75 13.73 6.36
C GLY A 115 -3.13 13.09 6.23
N SER A 116 -4.07 13.64 7.00
CA SER A 116 -5.47 13.23 6.95
C SER A 116 -6.18 13.93 5.80
N MET A 117 -6.97 13.20 5.03
CA MET A 117 -7.68 13.74 3.88
C MET A 117 -8.98 12.99 3.58
N ASN A 118 -9.90 13.63 2.87
CA ASN A 118 -10.98 12.88 2.22
C ASN A 118 -10.36 11.99 1.14
N PHE A 119 -10.78 10.73 1.09
CA PHE A 119 -10.29 9.78 0.09
C PHE A 119 -11.46 9.12 -0.63
N SER A 120 -11.97 9.84 -1.62
CA SER A 120 -13.26 9.56 -2.25
C SER A 120 -13.15 8.61 -3.45
N LEU A 121 -13.68 7.40 -3.29
CA LEU A 121 -13.79 6.36 -4.33
C LEU A 121 -15.22 6.11 -4.80
N HIS A 122 -16.23 6.63 -4.09
CA HIS A 122 -17.65 6.40 -4.33
C HIS A 122 -18.12 6.70 -5.76
N PRO A 123 -17.55 7.66 -6.53
CA PRO A 123 -17.96 7.85 -7.92
C PRO A 123 -17.73 6.60 -8.79
N LEU A 124 -16.77 5.74 -8.44
CA LEU A 124 -16.52 4.49 -9.15
C LEU A 124 -17.66 3.49 -8.97
N ALA A 125 -18.40 3.52 -7.85
CA ALA A 125 -19.53 2.63 -7.60
C ALA A 125 -20.67 2.84 -8.62
N TYR A 126 -20.77 4.03 -9.22
CA TYR A 126 -21.78 4.36 -10.22
C TYR A 126 -21.33 4.08 -11.66
N ARG A 127 -20.05 3.77 -11.88
CA ARG A 127 -19.52 3.41 -13.22
C ARG A 127 -19.82 1.97 -13.62
N TYR A 128 -19.97 1.07 -12.65
CA TYR A 128 -20.19 -0.36 -12.87
C TYR A 128 -21.61 -0.77 -12.48
N LYS A 129 -22.23 -1.62 -13.31
CA LYS A 129 -23.61 -2.09 -13.10
C LYS A 129 -23.67 -3.44 -12.38
N ASN A 130 -22.71 -4.31 -12.64
CA ASN A 130 -22.63 -5.66 -12.08
C ASN A 130 -21.36 -5.76 -11.24
N TRP A 131 -21.43 -6.48 -10.13
CA TRP A 131 -20.33 -6.66 -9.19
C TRP A 131 -20.07 -8.15 -8.97
N LYS A 132 -18.81 -8.55 -8.95
CA LYS A 132 -18.40 -9.94 -8.70
C LYS A 132 -18.60 -10.33 -7.23
N TYR A 133 -18.39 -9.38 -6.31
CA TYR A 133 -18.57 -9.57 -4.88
C TYR A 133 -19.36 -8.42 -4.24
N GLU A 134 -20.20 -8.75 -3.26
CA GLU A 134 -21.07 -7.79 -2.54
C GLU A 134 -20.29 -6.68 -1.81
N TRP A 135 -19.06 -6.98 -1.37
CA TRP A 135 -18.25 -6.01 -0.63
C TRP A 135 -17.79 -4.84 -1.50
N GLU A 136 -17.60 -5.05 -2.82
CA GLU A 136 -16.95 -4.07 -3.71
C GLU A 136 -17.74 -2.76 -3.79
N LYS A 137 -19.04 -2.85 -4.08
CA LYS A 137 -19.89 -1.67 -4.18
C LYS A 137 -20.02 -0.95 -2.84
N LYS A 138 -20.18 -1.71 -1.75
CA LYS A 138 -20.32 -1.16 -0.39
C LYS A 138 -19.05 -0.44 0.04
N PHE A 139 -17.89 -1.04 -0.22
CA PHE A 139 -16.57 -0.45 0.03
C PHE A 139 -16.41 0.89 -0.69
N LEU A 140 -16.73 0.95 -1.98
CA LEU A 140 -16.62 2.19 -2.74
C LEU A 140 -17.58 3.26 -2.21
N LEU A 141 -18.85 2.92 -1.97
CA LEU A 141 -19.83 3.89 -1.45
C LEU A 141 -19.47 4.40 -0.05
N ALA A 142 -18.92 3.55 0.81
CA ALA A 142 -18.50 3.95 2.16
C ALA A 142 -17.40 5.01 2.17
N SER A 143 -16.67 5.20 1.06
CA SER A 143 -15.67 6.25 0.95
C SER A 143 -16.24 7.68 0.83
N GLU A 144 -17.56 7.84 0.68
CA GLU A 144 -18.21 9.15 0.63
C GLU A 144 -18.11 9.91 1.96
N ASP A 145 -18.16 9.19 3.09
CA ASP A 145 -18.05 9.75 4.45
C ASP A 145 -16.75 9.29 5.15
N PHE A 146 -15.70 9.03 4.36
CA PHE A 146 -14.44 8.52 4.88
C PHE A 146 -13.33 9.57 4.89
N ILE A 147 -12.71 9.69 6.06
CA ILE A 147 -11.43 10.37 6.21
C ILE A 147 -10.34 9.30 6.23
N PHE A 148 -9.42 9.39 5.27
CA PHE A 148 -8.19 8.63 5.35
C PHE A 148 -7.28 9.27 6.39
N ARG A 149 -7.41 8.80 7.63
CA ARG A 149 -6.83 9.40 8.82
C ARG A 149 -5.33 9.11 8.93
N ASN A 150 -4.55 10.18 8.99
CA ASN A 150 -3.14 10.20 9.39
C ASN A 150 -2.89 11.50 10.17
N THR A 151 -3.19 11.50 11.46
CA THR A 151 -2.89 12.65 12.32
C THR A 151 -1.39 12.70 12.63
N PHE A 152 -0.89 13.84 13.14
CA PHE A 152 0.50 13.93 13.59
C PHE A 152 0.87 12.84 14.62
N LYS A 153 -0.08 12.44 15.49
CA LYS A 153 0.13 11.34 16.45
C LYS A 153 0.25 10.00 15.74
N ASP A 154 -0.59 9.74 14.74
CA ASP A 154 -0.55 8.49 13.97
C ASP A 154 0.77 8.39 13.16
N ILE A 155 1.19 9.49 12.55
CA ILE A 155 2.46 9.58 11.79
C ILE A 155 3.67 9.34 12.73
N ALA A 156 3.70 10.01 13.89
CA ALA A 156 4.76 9.81 14.89
C ALA A 156 4.80 8.35 15.37
N TYR A 157 3.64 7.75 15.64
CA TYR A 157 3.53 6.35 16.05
C TYR A 157 4.14 5.41 15.01
N ILE A 158 3.79 5.58 13.73
CA ILE A 158 4.34 4.77 12.63
C ILE A 158 5.87 4.95 12.52
N PHE A 159 6.36 6.20 12.59
CA PHE A 159 7.79 6.50 12.57
C PHE A 159 8.53 5.76 13.69
N GLU A 160 8.06 5.91 14.93
CA GLU A 160 8.72 5.32 16.11
C GLU A 160 8.82 3.80 16.03
N HIS A 161 7.73 3.13 15.62
CA HIS A 161 7.67 1.67 15.64
C HIS A 161 8.44 1.03 14.47
N LEU A 162 8.37 1.60 13.27
CA LEU A 162 9.08 1.03 12.11
C LEU A 162 10.55 1.46 12.02
N ASN A 163 10.90 2.65 12.52
CA ASN A 163 12.31 3.05 12.58
C ASN A 163 13.11 2.19 13.56
N ALA A 164 12.46 1.62 14.59
CA ALA A 164 13.08 0.64 15.49
C ALA A 164 13.54 -0.64 14.76
N CYS A 165 12.90 -0.97 13.63
CA CYS A 165 13.27 -2.08 12.74
C CYS A 165 14.29 -1.67 11.65
N GLY A 166 14.69 -0.39 11.58
CA GLY A 166 15.54 0.15 10.53
C GLY A 166 14.82 0.44 9.20
N THR A 167 13.49 0.35 9.16
CA THR A 167 12.67 0.61 7.97
C THR A 167 12.74 2.07 7.55
N ARG A 168 12.88 2.32 6.24
CA ARG A 168 12.80 3.66 5.64
C ARG A 168 11.40 3.94 5.09
N PHE A 169 11.12 5.21 4.78
CA PHE A 169 9.77 5.62 4.38
C PHE A 169 9.69 6.19 2.95
N GLU A 170 8.67 5.75 2.22
CA GLU A 170 8.11 6.41 1.04
C GLU A 170 7.03 7.39 1.53
N HIS A 171 7.35 8.68 1.58
CA HIS A 171 6.43 9.69 2.09
C HIS A 171 5.37 10.06 1.04
N GLU A 172 4.14 9.61 1.24
CA GLU A 172 3.03 9.86 0.35
C GLU A 172 2.38 11.22 0.65
N CYS A 173 2.71 12.21 -0.18
CA CYS A 173 2.24 13.60 -0.07
C CYS A 173 1.19 13.89 -1.16
N TYR A 174 -0.07 13.95 -0.77
CA TYR A 174 -1.20 14.14 -1.69
C TYR A 174 -1.57 15.62 -1.90
N ASP A 175 -1.06 16.50 -1.04
CA ASP A 175 -1.27 17.94 -1.12
C ASP A 175 -0.05 18.70 -0.58
N ILE A 176 0.03 20.00 -0.85
CA ILE A 176 1.09 20.90 -0.39
C ILE A 176 1.23 20.83 1.14
N GLY A 177 0.10 20.78 1.87
CA GLY A 177 0.12 20.64 3.33
C GLY A 177 0.88 19.42 3.82
N HIS A 178 0.88 18.31 3.07
CA HIS A 178 1.62 17.10 3.44
C HIS A 178 3.13 17.28 3.33
N LEU A 179 3.61 18.15 2.43
CA LEU A 179 5.04 18.52 2.38
C LEU A 179 5.46 19.31 3.63
N TYR A 180 4.59 20.19 4.13
CA TYR A 180 4.83 20.91 5.39
C TYR A 180 4.74 19.99 6.61
N ASN A 181 3.81 19.03 6.60
CA ASN A 181 3.76 18.00 7.64
C ASN A 181 5.05 17.17 7.63
N LEU A 182 5.58 16.81 6.46
CA LEU A 182 6.87 16.12 6.36
C LEU A 182 8.01 16.98 6.92
N ALA A 183 8.09 18.25 6.50
CA ALA A 183 9.10 19.19 6.99
C ALA A 183 9.05 19.44 8.51
N TYR A 184 7.94 19.13 9.18
CA TYR A 184 7.86 19.16 10.64
C TYR A 184 8.59 17.97 11.30
N PHE A 185 8.62 16.80 10.64
CA PHE A 185 9.24 15.58 11.17
C PHE A 185 10.72 15.40 10.78
N VAL A 186 11.19 16.06 9.72
CA VAL A 186 12.56 15.87 9.16
C VAL A 186 13.49 17.06 9.36
#